data_AF-A0A539CV85-F1
#
_entry.id   AF-A0A539CV85-F1
#
_cell.length_a   1.000
_cell.length_b   1.000
_cell.length_c   1.000
_cell.angle_alpha   90.00
_cell.angle_beta   90.00
_cell.angle_gamma   90.00
#
_symmetry.space_group_name_H-M   'P 1'
#
loop_
_entity.id
_entity.type
_entity.pdbx_description
1 polymer ?
#
loop_
_entity_poly.entity_id
_entity_poly.type
_entity_poly.pdbx_seq_one_letter_code
_entity_poly.pdbx_strand_id
1 'polypeptide(L)'
;MNIDFDSIEITEALEKYFNAARCFNALIAQQCQVADNVVRECAYWAMMVLYTYRLPSNWTHEKQPRVPIPVELTDDIARNIQMVLVGHIPQWMLHIQKPGAPPAHPRMIEDIGVAVAYKKLAGGGQIKDRQSTKNISDLYGVSRKAVQKWLKEYSYIEPSYFFQNAENDETRANLIADELPRAAERYRQWGRGPSNQRPFGKAQRRPHANS
;
A
#
# COMPACT_ATOMS: atom_id res chain seq x y z
N MET A 1 -1.83 11.91 -5.85
CA MET A 1 -1.41 12.83 -4.79
C MET A 1 -0.10 12.26 -4.29
N ASN A 2 1.04 12.83 -4.70
CA ASN A 2 2.35 12.51 -4.12
C ASN A 2 2.39 13.31 -2.82
N ILE A 3 2.03 12.66 -1.71
CA ILE A 3 2.13 13.25 -0.39
C ILE A 3 3.47 12.77 0.16
N ASP A 4 4.32 13.71 0.54
CA ASP A 4 5.55 13.40 1.25
C ASP A 4 5.19 13.08 2.71
N PHE A 5 4.95 11.80 2.95
CA PHE A 5 4.51 11.27 4.24
C PHE A 5 5.50 11.54 5.37
N ASP A 6 6.77 11.81 5.05
CA ASP A 6 7.85 11.97 6.03
C ASP A 6 7.97 13.42 6.55
N SER A 7 7.18 14.35 6.00
CA SER A 7 7.16 15.77 6.40
C SER A 7 6.07 16.13 7.42
N ILE A 8 5.12 15.23 7.69
CA ILE A 8 3.97 15.50 8.56
C ILE A 8 4.29 15.06 9.99
N GLU A 9 4.21 16.01 10.93
CA GLU A 9 4.35 15.74 12.36
C GLU A 9 3.08 15.14 12.96
N ILE A 10 3.23 14.33 14.02
CA ILE A 10 2.09 13.65 14.66
C ILE A 10 1.06 14.64 15.23
N THR A 11 1.50 15.80 15.71
CA THR A 11 0.61 16.84 16.24
C THR A 11 -0.30 17.42 15.16
N GLU A 12 0.24 17.64 13.96
CA GLU A 12 -0.54 18.08 12.80
C GLU A 12 -1.55 17.00 12.38
N ALA A 13 -1.10 15.74 12.29
CA ALA A 13 -1.99 14.63 11.94
C ALA A 13 -3.15 14.49 12.93
N LEU A 14 -2.90 14.66 14.24
CA LEU A 14 -3.92 14.62 15.29
C LEU A 14 -4.93 15.76 15.17
N GLU A 15 -4.46 16.99 14.95
CA GLU A 15 -5.35 18.14 14.79
C GLU A 15 -6.30 17.92 13.61
N LYS A 16 -5.76 17.45 12.48
CA LYS A 16 -6.54 17.16 11.27
C LYS A 16 -7.53 16.01 11.50
N TYR A 17 -7.10 14.95 12.18
CA TYR A 17 -7.99 13.84 12.55
C TYR A 17 -9.15 14.30 13.42
N PHE A 18 -8.90 15.03 14.51
CA PHE A 18 -9.97 15.48 15.40
C PHE A 18 -10.92 16.48 14.75
N ASN A 19 -10.42 17.34 13.85
CA ASN A 19 -11.27 18.23 13.07
C ASN A 19 -12.17 17.44 12.11
N ALA A 20 -11.64 16.44 11.41
CA ALA A 20 -12.41 15.57 10.53
C ALA A 20 -13.43 14.71 11.31
N ALA A 21 -13.02 14.14 12.45
CA ALA A 21 -13.88 13.35 13.32
C ALA A 21 -15.02 14.18 13.91
N ARG A 22 -14.76 15.44 14.30
CA ARG A 22 -15.79 16.37 14.77
C ARG A 22 -16.83 16.64 13.68
N CYS A 23 -16.38 16.89 12.45
CA CYS A 23 -17.26 17.11 11.30
C CYS A 23 -18.12 15.86 11.03
N PHE A 24 -17.49 14.68 10.98
CA PHE A 24 -18.17 13.41 10.79
C PHE A 24 -19.22 13.15 11.89
N ASN A 25 -18.84 13.28 13.16
CA ASN A 25 -19.73 13.04 14.30
C ASN A 25 -20.89 14.04 14.35
N ALA A 26 -20.67 15.31 13.97
CA ALA A 26 -21.73 16.30 13.88
C ALA A 26 -22.78 15.92 12.81
N LEU A 27 -22.35 15.44 11.65
CA LEU A 27 -23.26 14.99 10.59
C LEU A 27 -24.05 13.74 11.00
N ILE A 28 -23.41 12.79 11.68
CA ILE A 28 -24.08 11.60 12.22
C ILE A 28 -25.11 11.98 13.30
N ALA A 29 -24.76 12.87 14.23
CA ALA A 29 -25.66 13.33 15.28
C ALA A 29 -26.90 14.05 14.72
N GLN A 30 -26.73 14.77 13.60
CA GLN A 30 -27.80 15.45 12.88
C GLN A 30 -28.58 14.53 11.91
N GLN A 31 -28.29 13.22 11.91
CA GLN A 31 -28.88 12.23 10.99
C GLN A 31 -28.75 12.62 9.50
N CYS A 32 -27.72 13.40 9.17
CA CYS A 32 -27.42 13.81 7.82
C CYS A 32 -26.68 12.70 7.08
N GLN A 33 -26.90 12.61 5.77
CA GLN A 33 -26.09 11.74 4.92
C GLN A 33 -24.65 12.25 4.92
N VAL A 34 -23.71 11.41 5.35
CA VAL A 34 -22.28 11.75 5.32
C VAL A 34 -21.74 11.54 3.91
N ALA A 35 -21.18 12.59 3.33
CA ALA A 35 -20.56 12.52 2.02
C ALA A 35 -19.24 11.71 2.04
N ASP A 36 -18.95 10.96 0.97
CA ASP A 36 -17.79 10.06 0.88
C ASP A 36 -16.44 10.76 1.09
N ASN A 37 -16.33 12.05 0.74
CA ASN A 37 -15.12 12.84 0.95
C ASN A 37 -14.82 13.04 2.45
N VAL A 38 -15.85 13.28 3.27
CA VAL A 38 -15.72 13.44 4.73
C VAL A 38 -15.25 12.12 5.35
N VAL A 39 -15.84 11.01 4.90
CA VAL A 39 -15.43 9.66 5.33
C VAL A 39 -13.97 9.39 4.98
N ARG A 40 -13.57 9.68 3.73
CA ARG A 40 -12.21 9.48 3.24
C ARG A 40 -11.20 10.35 3.97
N GLU A 41 -11.56 11.59 4.28
CA GLU A 41 -10.71 12.52 5.02
C GLU A 41 -10.49 12.04 6.46
N CYS A 42 -11.56 11.62 7.15
CA CYS A 42 -11.46 11.06 8.49
C CYS A 42 -10.57 9.80 8.52
N ALA A 43 -10.80 8.85 7.59
CA ALA A 43 -10.00 7.63 7.48
C ALA A 43 -8.54 7.91 7.11
N TYR A 44 -8.29 8.89 6.23
CA TYR A 44 -6.95 9.31 5.85
C TYR A 44 -6.18 9.86 7.04
N TRP A 45 -6.77 10.78 7.81
CA TRP A 45 -6.08 11.36 8.96
C TRP A 45 -5.91 10.37 10.12
N ALA A 46 -6.87 9.46 10.33
CA ALA A 46 -6.69 8.35 11.26
C ALA A 46 -5.47 7.48 10.89
N MET A 47 -5.32 7.14 9.60
CA MET A 47 -4.16 6.42 9.09
C MET A 47 -2.87 7.23 9.25
N MET A 48 -2.89 8.54 9.00
CA MET A 48 -1.73 9.42 9.19
C MET A 48 -1.28 9.50 10.64
N VAL A 49 -2.20 9.52 11.61
CA VAL A 49 -1.84 9.48 13.05
C VAL A 49 -1.09 8.18 13.37
N LEU A 50 -1.59 7.03 12.90
CA LEU A 50 -0.91 5.74 13.09
C LEU A 50 0.45 5.68 12.37
N TYR A 51 0.52 6.25 11.16
CA TYR A 51 1.75 6.31 10.38
C TYR A 51 2.82 7.21 11.03
N THR A 52 2.43 8.39 11.52
CA THR A 52 3.36 9.32 12.17
C THR A 52 3.77 8.81 13.56
N TYR A 53 2.92 8.05 14.24
CA TYR A 53 3.25 7.43 15.52
C TYR A 53 4.46 6.48 15.45
N ARG A 54 4.67 5.79 14.32
CA ARG A 54 5.85 4.93 14.12
C ARG A 54 7.13 5.68 13.73
N LEU A 55 7.05 6.98 13.40
CA LEU A 55 8.21 7.75 12.94
C LEU A 55 9.14 8.12 14.09
N PRO A 56 10.48 8.12 13.89
CA PRO A 56 11.44 8.46 14.95
C PRO A 56 11.21 9.82 15.61
N SER A 57 10.60 10.79 14.91
CA SER A 57 10.28 12.11 15.44
C SER A 57 9.36 12.05 16.67
N ASN A 58 8.48 11.04 16.76
CA ASN A 58 7.59 10.85 17.90
C ASN A 58 8.22 10.06 19.06
N TRP A 59 9.48 9.61 18.98
CA TRP A 59 10.10 8.80 20.05
C TRP A 59 11.20 9.58 20.77
N THR A 60 11.27 9.41 22.09
CA THR A 60 12.41 9.87 22.90
C THR A 60 13.54 8.84 22.85
N HIS A 61 14.74 9.23 23.31
CA HIS A 61 15.86 8.28 23.46
C HIS A 61 15.54 7.10 24.39
N GLU A 62 14.63 7.30 25.35
CA GLU A 62 14.16 6.29 26.30
C GLU A 62 13.03 5.39 25.72
N LYS A 63 12.76 5.50 24.41
CA LYS A 63 11.69 4.76 23.72
C LYS A 63 10.29 5.03 24.28
N GLN A 64 10.05 6.25 24.75
CA GLN A 64 8.71 6.73 25.10
C GLN A 64 8.15 7.59 23.97
N PRO A 65 6.84 7.52 23.68
CA PRO A 65 6.22 8.40 22.71
C PRO A 65 6.17 9.84 23.26
N ARG A 66 6.56 10.83 22.44
CA ARG A 66 6.42 12.25 22.76
C ARG A 66 4.96 12.67 22.77
N VAL A 67 4.18 12.13 21.85
CA VAL A 67 2.73 12.28 21.76
C VAL A 67 2.09 10.88 21.79
N PRO A 68 1.25 10.57 22.80
CA PRO A 68 0.58 9.29 22.89
C PRO A 68 -0.51 9.14 21.82
N ILE A 69 -0.88 7.90 21.49
CA ILE A 69 -2.05 7.66 20.64
C ILE A 69 -3.29 8.04 21.45
N PRO A 70 -4.24 8.83 20.90
CA PRO A 70 -5.49 9.12 21.57
C PRO A 70 -6.32 7.87 21.81
N VAL A 71 -6.91 7.78 23.00
CA VAL A 71 -7.74 6.64 23.40
C VAL A 71 -8.96 6.50 22.47
N GLU A 72 -9.54 7.62 22.07
CA GLU A 72 -10.71 7.67 21.18
C GLU A 72 -10.41 7.03 19.82
N LEU A 73 -9.22 7.30 19.26
CA LEU A 73 -8.79 6.70 18.00
C LEU A 73 -8.58 5.19 18.17
N THR A 74 -7.98 4.75 19.29
CA THR A 74 -7.79 3.32 19.56
C THR A 74 -9.11 2.57 19.73
N ASP A 75 -10.09 3.18 20.41
CA ASP A 75 -11.43 2.61 20.59
C ASP A 75 -12.17 2.50 19.25
N ASP A 76 -12.08 3.52 18.40
CA ASP A 76 -12.68 3.50 17.07
C ASP A 76 -12.08 2.40 16.19
N ILE A 77 -10.75 2.22 16.21
CA ILE A 77 -10.08 1.13 15.48
C ILE A 77 -10.53 -0.23 16.02
N ALA A 78 -10.54 -0.41 17.35
CA ALA A 78 -10.94 -1.65 17.99
C ALA A 78 -12.39 -2.04 17.63
N ARG A 79 -13.32 -1.09 17.66
CA ARG A 79 -14.72 -1.28 17.27
C ARG A 79 -14.84 -1.72 15.82
N ASN A 80 -14.10 -1.08 14.91
CA ASN A 80 -14.10 -1.45 13.49
C ASN A 80 -13.55 -2.86 13.25
N ILE A 81 -12.46 -3.24 13.94
CA ILE A 81 -11.90 -4.59 13.88
C ILE A 81 -12.92 -5.61 14.40
N GLN A 82 -13.56 -5.31 15.53
CA GLN A 82 -14.59 -6.18 16.11
C GLN A 82 -15.75 -6.43 15.12
N MET A 83 -16.25 -5.38 14.45
CA MET A 83 -17.29 -5.52 13.43
C MET A 83 -16.87 -6.46 12.31
N VAL A 84 -15.65 -6.29 11.78
CA VAL A 84 -15.13 -7.14 10.70
C VAL A 84 -14.98 -8.59 11.15
N LEU A 85 -14.52 -8.83 12.38
CA LEU A 85 -14.36 -10.18 12.94
C LEU A 85 -15.70 -10.94 13.06
N VAL A 86 -16.81 -10.22 13.26
CA VAL A 86 -18.16 -10.83 13.31
C VAL A 86 -18.86 -10.84 11.94
N GLY A 87 -18.15 -10.51 10.86
CA GLY A 87 -18.66 -10.56 9.49
C GLY A 87 -19.36 -9.29 9.00
N HIS A 88 -19.30 -8.19 9.76
CA HIS A 88 -19.84 -6.90 9.35
C HIS A 88 -18.75 -6.00 8.80
N ILE A 89 -18.83 -5.64 7.52
CA ILE A 89 -17.99 -4.60 6.93
C ILE A 89 -18.61 -3.24 7.28
N PRO A 90 -17.91 -2.36 8.04
CA PRO A 90 -18.42 -1.03 8.32
C PRO A 90 -18.73 -0.27 7.02
N GLN A 91 -19.89 0.39 6.95
CA GLN A 91 -20.36 1.06 5.73
C GLN A 91 -19.34 2.07 5.19
N TRP A 92 -18.64 2.78 6.09
CA TRP A 92 -17.61 3.74 5.72
C TRP A 92 -16.43 3.10 4.95
N MET A 93 -16.11 1.83 5.21
CA MET A 93 -15.08 1.07 4.48
C MET A 93 -15.49 0.85 3.01
N LEU A 94 -16.79 0.68 2.75
CA LEU A 94 -17.31 0.57 1.39
C LEU A 94 -17.24 1.91 0.64
N HIS A 95 -17.35 3.05 1.35
CA HIS A 95 -17.30 4.39 0.76
C HIS A 95 -15.86 4.83 0.40
N ILE A 96 -14.87 4.34 1.13
CA ILE A 96 -13.44 4.56 0.81
C ILE A 96 -12.95 3.64 -0.31
N GLN A 97 -13.64 2.52 -0.55
CA GLN A 97 -13.29 1.60 -1.63
C GLN A 97 -13.52 2.31 -2.97
N LYS A 98 -12.43 2.51 -3.74
CA LYS A 98 -12.55 3.05 -5.08
C LYS A 98 -13.28 2.06 -5.99
N PRO A 99 -14.21 2.52 -6.85
CA PRO A 99 -14.85 1.65 -7.83
C PRO A 99 -13.82 1.06 -8.79
N GLY A 100 -13.98 -0.22 -9.13
CA GLY A 100 -13.09 -0.95 -10.03
C GLY A 100 -12.12 -1.90 -9.32
N ALA A 101 -11.19 -2.46 -10.09
CA ALA A 101 -10.14 -3.31 -9.52
C ALA A 101 -9.23 -2.44 -8.64
N PRO A 102 -8.91 -2.85 -7.40
CA PRO A 102 -8.00 -2.09 -6.57
C PRO A 102 -6.66 -1.91 -7.31
N PRO A 103 -6.02 -0.74 -7.20
CA PRO A 103 -4.64 -0.58 -7.66
C PRO A 103 -3.73 -1.58 -6.94
N ALA A 104 -2.51 -1.77 -7.47
CA ALA A 104 -1.52 -2.59 -6.81
C ALA A 104 -1.40 -2.17 -5.33
N HIS A 105 -1.44 -3.15 -4.43
CA HIS A 105 -1.27 -2.90 -2.99
C HIS A 105 0.04 -2.12 -2.75
N PRO A 106 0.13 -1.15 -1.81
CA PRO A 106 1.37 -0.37 -1.62
C PRO A 106 2.63 -1.24 -1.46
N ARG A 107 2.55 -2.33 -0.68
CA ARG A 107 3.65 -3.31 -0.58
C ARG A 107 3.97 -4.03 -1.90
N MET A 108 2.96 -4.26 -2.74
CA MET A 108 3.15 -4.80 -4.09
C MET A 108 3.90 -3.81 -4.99
N ILE A 109 3.72 -2.50 -4.79
CA ILE A 109 4.49 -1.46 -5.50
C ILE A 109 5.95 -1.46 -5.04
N GLU A 110 6.21 -1.58 -3.74
CA GLU A 110 7.58 -1.74 -3.20
C GLU A 110 8.27 -2.96 -3.79
N ASP A 111 7.59 -4.12 -3.81
CA ASP A 111 8.14 -5.35 -4.39
C ASP A 111 8.38 -5.22 -5.91
N ILE A 112 7.46 -4.59 -6.66
CA ILE A 112 7.69 -4.26 -8.08
C ILE A 112 8.90 -3.33 -8.23
N GLY A 113 9.06 -2.38 -7.31
CA GLY A 113 10.18 -1.43 -7.30
C GLY A 113 11.53 -2.12 -7.20
N VAL A 114 11.66 -3.15 -6.37
CA VAL A 114 12.87 -3.99 -6.30
C VAL A 114 13.18 -4.63 -7.65
N ALA A 115 12.18 -5.18 -8.34
CA ALA A 115 12.36 -5.77 -9.67
C ALA A 115 12.80 -4.74 -10.73
N VAL A 116 12.23 -3.53 -10.71
CA VAL A 116 12.59 -2.43 -11.61
C VAL A 116 14.03 -1.96 -11.35
N ALA A 117 14.40 -1.77 -10.08
CA ALA A 117 15.75 -1.39 -9.68
C ALA A 117 16.79 -2.45 -10.10
N TYR A 118 16.51 -3.73 -9.84
CA TYR A 118 17.33 -4.85 -10.30
C TYR A 118 17.53 -4.81 -11.81
N LYS A 119 16.47 -4.57 -12.59
CA LYS A 119 16.57 -4.52 -14.05
C LYS A 119 17.42 -3.34 -14.54
N LYS A 120 17.31 -2.16 -13.91
CA LYS A 120 18.14 -0.99 -14.24
C LYS A 120 19.63 -1.29 -14.00
N LEU A 121 19.95 -1.87 -12.84
CA LEU A 121 21.33 -2.26 -12.49
C LEU A 121 21.89 -3.37 -13.37
N ALA A 122 21.05 -4.33 -13.79
CA ALA A 122 21.46 -5.34 -14.76
C ALA A 122 21.68 -4.75 -16.17
N GLY A 123 20.92 -3.70 -16.53
CA GLY A 123 21.11 -2.97 -17.79
C GLY A 123 22.36 -2.10 -17.81
N GLY A 124 22.75 -1.52 -16.67
CA GLY A 124 23.98 -0.74 -16.52
C GLY A 124 25.25 -1.58 -16.31
N GLY A 125 25.11 -2.89 -16.12
CA GLY A 125 26.22 -3.83 -15.96
C GLY A 125 26.71 -4.02 -14.53
N GLN A 126 26.12 -3.34 -13.54
CA GLN A 126 26.43 -3.54 -12.11
C GLN A 126 25.98 -4.92 -11.62
N ILE A 127 24.86 -5.44 -12.14
CA ILE A 127 24.43 -6.82 -11.92
C ILE A 127 24.69 -7.62 -13.19
N LYS A 128 25.45 -8.71 -13.08
CA LYS A 128 25.80 -9.59 -14.21
C LYS A 128 24.65 -10.55 -14.55
N ASP A 129 23.52 -9.99 -15.01
CA ASP A 129 22.35 -10.76 -15.42
C ASP A 129 21.80 -10.32 -16.79
N ARG A 130 22.32 -10.98 -17.84
CA ARG A 130 21.91 -10.77 -19.23
C ARG A 130 20.45 -11.21 -19.49
N GLN A 131 19.89 -12.06 -18.64
CA GLN A 131 18.52 -12.55 -18.75
C GLN A 131 17.60 -11.94 -17.68
N SER A 132 17.96 -10.80 -17.10
CA SER A 132 17.24 -10.12 -16.01
C SER A 132 15.72 -10.03 -16.20
N THR A 133 15.22 -9.71 -17.39
CA THR A 133 13.77 -9.69 -17.65
C THR A 133 13.13 -11.07 -17.47
N LYS A 134 13.79 -12.13 -17.93
CA LYS A 134 13.33 -13.51 -17.77
C LYS A 134 13.42 -13.94 -16.30
N ASN A 135 14.53 -13.67 -15.63
CA ASN A 135 14.70 -14.06 -14.23
C ASN A 135 13.66 -13.39 -13.31
N ILE A 136 13.37 -12.10 -13.53
CA ILE A 136 12.27 -11.41 -12.83
C ILE A 136 10.93 -12.09 -13.14
N SER A 137 10.65 -12.37 -14.42
CA SER A 137 9.42 -13.04 -14.87
C SER A 137 9.20 -14.35 -14.13
N ASP A 138 10.25 -15.17 -14.05
CA ASP A 138 10.22 -16.51 -13.48
C ASP A 138 10.07 -16.44 -11.95
N LEU A 139 10.82 -15.56 -11.26
CA LEU A 139 10.74 -15.37 -9.81
C LEU A 139 9.38 -14.83 -9.36
N TYR A 140 8.86 -13.80 -10.04
CA TYR A 140 7.61 -13.15 -9.68
C TYR A 140 6.38 -13.92 -10.17
N GLY A 141 6.56 -14.95 -11.00
CA GLY A 141 5.46 -15.74 -11.58
C GLY A 141 4.58 -14.92 -12.53
N VAL A 142 5.16 -13.96 -13.24
CA VAL A 142 4.44 -13.08 -14.18
C VAL A 142 4.95 -13.26 -15.60
N SER A 143 4.21 -12.76 -16.59
CA SER A 143 4.70 -12.74 -17.97
C SER A 143 5.79 -11.68 -18.17
N ARG A 144 6.72 -11.90 -19.11
CA ARG A 144 7.72 -10.89 -19.50
C ARG A 144 7.08 -9.57 -19.95
N LYS A 145 5.88 -9.63 -20.56
CA LYS A 145 5.11 -8.43 -20.94
C LYS A 145 4.68 -7.62 -19.71
N ALA A 146 4.34 -8.28 -18.61
CA ALA A 146 4.03 -7.60 -17.35
C ALA A 146 5.28 -6.90 -16.77
N VAL A 147 6.43 -7.58 -16.80
CA VAL A 147 7.72 -6.96 -16.40
C VAL A 147 8.02 -5.72 -17.25
N GLN A 148 7.87 -5.81 -18.58
CA GLN A 148 8.04 -4.65 -19.47
C GLN A 148 7.05 -3.52 -19.16
N LYS A 149 5.81 -3.85 -18.79
CA LYS A 149 4.83 -2.86 -18.34
C LYS A 149 5.30 -2.17 -17.06
N TRP A 150 5.84 -2.91 -16.08
CA TRP A 150 6.35 -2.31 -14.84
C TRP A 150 7.51 -1.35 -15.11
N LEU A 151 8.45 -1.72 -15.97
CA LEU A 151 9.57 -0.84 -16.34
C LEU A 151 9.11 0.48 -16.95
N LYS A 152 7.97 0.48 -17.66
CA LYS A 152 7.36 1.69 -18.22
C LYS A 152 6.56 2.48 -17.19
N GLU A 153 5.72 1.81 -16.41
CA GLU A 153 4.78 2.42 -15.46
C GLU A 153 5.51 2.99 -14.22
N TYR A 154 6.58 2.33 -13.79
CA TYR A 154 7.37 2.68 -12.62
C TYR A 154 8.79 3.13 -13.03
N SER A 155 8.91 3.77 -14.20
CA SER A 155 10.20 4.23 -14.74
C SER A 155 10.92 5.23 -13.83
N TYR A 156 10.16 5.95 -12.99
CA TYR A 156 10.65 6.90 -12.00
C TYR A 156 11.36 6.24 -10.81
N ILE A 157 11.23 4.94 -10.60
CA ILE A 157 11.88 4.24 -9.49
C ILE A 157 13.37 4.13 -9.77
N GLU A 158 14.20 4.78 -8.96
CA GLU A 158 15.65 4.69 -9.05
C GLU A 158 16.24 3.69 -8.05
N PRO A 159 17.34 3.00 -8.39
CA PRO A 159 18.00 2.08 -7.47
C PRO A 159 18.38 2.74 -6.13
N SER A 160 18.71 4.04 -6.14
CA SER A 160 19.06 4.82 -4.94
C SER A 160 17.91 4.96 -3.92
N TYR A 161 16.67 4.68 -4.31
CA TYR A 161 15.53 4.71 -3.37
C TYR A 161 15.56 3.52 -2.40
N PHE A 162 16.31 2.47 -2.72
CA PHE A 162 16.45 1.27 -1.90
C PHE A 162 17.81 1.26 -1.20
N PHE A 163 17.83 0.76 0.03
CA PHE A 163 19.05 0.61 0.82
C PHE A 163 19.87 1.91 0.89
N GLN A 164 19.25 2.98 1.40
CA GLN A 164 19.87 4.32 1.51
C GLN A 164 21.19 4.30 2.30
N ASN A 165 21.34 3.34 3.22
CA ASN A 165 22.55 3.17 4.03
C ASN A 165 23.65 2.35 3.32
N ALA A 166 23.49 1.98 2.04
CA ALA A 166 24.52 1.27 1.28
C ALA A 166 25.73 2.19 1.05
N GLU A 167 26.92 1.70 1.39
CA GLU A 167 28.18 2.45 1.34
C GLU A 167 28.55 2.94 -0.07
N ASN A 168 28.18 2.16 -1.10
CA ASN A 168 28.44 2.46 -2.50
C ASN A 168 27.44 1.75 -3.44
N ASP A 169 27.55 2.02 -4.74
CA ASP A 169 26.65 1.47 -5.77
C ASP A 169 26.78 -0.05 -5.96
N GLU A 170 27.97 -0.61 -5.73
CA GLU A 170 28.21 -2.06 -5.83
C GLU A 170 27.53 -2.80 -4.66
N THR A 171 27.71 -2.31 -3.43
CA THR A 171 27.01 -2.81 -2.24
C THR A 171 25.50 -2.73 -2.43
N ARG A 172 24.99 -1.62 -2.98
CA ARG A 172 23.55 -1.47 -3.26
C ARG A 172 23.07 -2.49 -4.29
N ALA A 173 23.84 -2.73 -5.34
CA ALA A 173 23.49 -3.71 -6.35
C ALA A 173 23.40 -5.13 -5.79
N ASN A 174 24.32 -5.51 -4.90
CA ASN A 174 24.28 -6.80 -4.21
C ASN A 174 23.06 -6.91 -3.29
N LEU A 175 22.76 -5.89 -2.49
CA LEU A 175 21.59 -5.88 -1.61
C LEU A 175 20.27 -6.00 -2.39
N ILE A 176 20.16 -5.31 -3.53
CA ILE A 176 18.98 -5.42 -4.41
C ILE A 176 18.88 -6.80 -5.05
N ALA A 177 19.99 -7.40 -5.47
CA ALA A 177 20.02 -8.76 -6.00
C ALA A 177 19.58 -9.79 -4.95
N ASP A 178 20.04 -9.65 -3.72
CA ASP A 178 19.70 -10.54 -2.59
C ASP A 178 18.25 -10.38 -2.12
N GLU A 179 17.69 -9.17 -2.26
CA GLU A 179 16.30 -8.90 -1.89
C GLU A 179 15.29 -9.35 -2.96
N LEU A 180 15.72 -9.49 -4.22
CA LEU A 180 14.85 -9.82 -5.34
C LEU A 180 14.00 -11.10 -5.10
N PRO A 181 14.53 -12.22 -4.58
CA PRO A 181 13.73 -13.41 -4.32
C PRO A 181 12.70 -13.21 -3.20
N ARG A 182 13.04 -12.44 -2.15
CA ARG A 182 12.13 -12.15 -1.02
C ARG A 182 11.00 -11.24 -1.45
N ALA A 183 11.31 -10.21 -2.24
CA ALA A 183 10.31 -9.34 -2.86
C ALA A 183 9.39 -10.14 -3.80
N ALA A 184 9.93 -11.08 -4.58
CA ALA A 184 9.13 -11.97 -5.42
C ALA A 184 8.20 -12.90 -4.61
N GLU A 185 8.65 -13.40 -3.46
CA GLU A 185 7.82 -14.19 -2.54
C GLU A 185 6.68 -13.36 -1.96
N ARG A 186 6.97 -12.17 -1.42
CA ARG A 186 5.94 -11.25 -0.91
C ARG A 186 4.96 -10.85 -2.00
N TYR A 187 5.44 -10.50 -3.18
CA TYR A 187 4.60 -10.16 -4.33
C TYR A 187 3.60 -11.28 -4.66
N ARG A 188 4.05 -12.54 -4.64
CA ARG A 188 3.20 -13.70 -4.89
C ARG A 188 2.14 -13.89 -3.80
N GLN A 189 2.43 -13.52 -2.55
CA GLN A 189 1.44 -13.50 -1.46
C GLN A 189 0.36 -12.43 -1.66
N TRP A 190 0.71 -11.27 -2.24
CA TRP A 190 -0.23 -10.20 -2.60
C TRP A 190 -1.02 -10.49 -3.89
N GLY A 191 -0.74 -11.61 -4.53
CA GLY A 191 -1.08 -11.87 -5.93
C GLY A 191 -2.50 -11.50 -6.32
N ARG A 192 -2.61 -10.91 -7.52
CA ARG A 192 -3.73 -11.26 -8.40
C ARG A 192 -3.69 -12.78 -8.61
N GLY A 193 -4.66 -13.52 -8.06
CA GLY A 193 -5.13 -14.75 -8.71
C GLY A 193 -6.45 -14.48 -9.42
N PRO A 194 -6.49 -14.30 -10.78
CA PRO A 194 -7.74 -14.56 -11.51
C PRO A 194 -7.59 -14.92 -13.01
N SER A 195 -6.53 -15.60 -13.47
CA SER A 195 -6.75 -16.52 -14.61
C SER A 195 -7.33 -17.86 -14.14
N ASN A 196 -7.09 -18.28 -12.89
CA ASN A 196 -7.52 -19.59 -12.37
C ASN A 196 -8.26 -19.61 -11.01
N GLN A 197 -8.48 -18.50 -10.31
CA GLN A 197 -9.33 -18.51 -9.10
C GLN A 197 -10.33 -17.34 -9.15
N ARG A 198 -11.59 -17.68 -9.43
CA ARG A 198 -12.73 -16.79 -9.19
C ARG A 198 -13.33 -17.22 -7.84
N PRO A 199 -13.38 -16.34 -6.82
CA PRO A 199 -14.00 -16.68 -5.53
C PRO A 199 -15.52 -16.84 -5.62
N PHE A 200 -16.13 -16.23 -6.65
CA PHE A 200 -17.54 -16.42 -6.98
C PHE A 200 -17.62 -17.09 -8.34
N GLY A 201 -18.35 -18.21 -8.39
CA GLY A 201 -18.45 -19.12 -9.53
C GLY A 201 -18.70 -18.43 -10.87
N LYS A 202 -18.43 -19.19 -11.94
CA LYS A 202 -18.66 -18.80 -13.34
C LYS A 202 -19.91 -17.91 -13.45
N ALA A 203 -19.76 -16.72 -14.04
CA ALA A 203 -20.90 -15.93 -14.49
C ALA A 203 -21.82 -16.89 -15.25
N GLN A 204 -23.01 -17.13 -14.71
CA GLN A 204 -24.05 -17.87 -15.43
C GLN A 204 -24.14 -17.21 -16.79
N ARG A 205 -23.90 -17.99 -17.84
CA ARG A 205 -24.23 -17.55 -19.20
C ARG A 205 -25.67 -17.09 -19.13
N ARG A 206 -25.92 -15.81 -19.37
CA ARG A 206 -27.27 -15.34 -19.65
C ARG A 206 -27.77 -16.24 -20.78
N PRO A 207 -28.91 -16.92 -20.64
CA PRO A 207 -29.49 -17.62 -21.77
C PRO A 207 -29.65 -16.60 -22.89
N HIS A 208 -29.15 -16.96 -24.08
CA HIS A 208 -29.46 -16.22 -25.29
C HIS A 208 -30.98 -16.17 -25.38
N ALA A 209 -31.54 -14.96 -25.31
CA ALA A 209 -32.90 -14.74 -25.77
C ALA A 209 -32.88 -14.93 -27.29
N ASN A 210 -33.17 -16.17 -27.70
CA ASN A 210 -33.65 -16.46 -29.04
C ASN A 210 -35.15 -16.67 -28.92
N SER A 211 -35.88 -16.01 -29.83
CA SER A 211 -37.32 -16.09 -30.10
C SER A 211 -38.20 -15.19 -29.25
#